data_AF-A0A2P8AQH4-F1
#
_entry.id   AF-A0A2P8AQH4-F1
#
_cell.length_a   1.000
_cell.length_b   1.000
_cell.length_c   1.000
_cell.angle_alpha   90.00
_cell.angle_beta   90.00
_cell.angle_gamma   90.00
#
_symmetry.space_group_name_H-M   'P 1'
#
loop_
_entity.id
_entity.type
_entity.pdbx_description
1 polymer ?
#
loop_
_entity_poly.entity_id
_entity_poly.type
_entity_poly.pdbx_seq_one_letter_code
_entity_poly.pdbx_strand_id
1 'polypeptide(L)'
;MGLTVDAPPTDRRPADDAAPARADGGLPVRVRQANLAPELRHDPSTPDDDGDDDAVRPPEQVRRMMSSYQSGTRRGRTDAARLLGGAHEAGTPDTGDGQAT
;
A
#
# COMPACT_ATOMS: atom_id res chain seq x y z
N MET A 1 -33.08 57.21 22.44
CA MET A 1 -33.21 56.07 23.38
C MET A 1 -34.12 55.05 22.73
N GLY A 2 -33.74 53.84 22.33
CA GLY A 2 -32.49 53.11 22.51
C GLY A 2 -32.16 52.22 21.31
N LEU A 3 -30.89 51.88 21.21
CA LEU A 3 -30.28 50.99 20.24
C LEU A 3 -30.55 49.53 20.68
N THR A 4 -31.37 48.78 19.94
CA THR A 4 -31.39 47.32 20.08
C THR A 4 -30.42 46.74 19.08
N VAL A 5 -29.31 46.25 19.62
CA VAL A 5 -28.22 45.54 18.94
C VAL A 5 -28.79 44.45 18.03
N ASP A 6 -28.49 44.55 16.74
CA ASP A 6 -28.57 43.46 15.78
C ASP A 6 -27.55 42.38 16.19
N ALA A 7 -28.03 41.23 16.61
CA ALA A 7 -27.19 40.10 16.98
C ALA A 7 -26.60 39.48 15.70
N PRO A 8 -25.28 39.20 15.63
CA PRO A 8 -24.71 38.58 14.45
C PRO A 8 -25.30 37.17 14.27
N PRO A 9 -25.48 36.69 13.02
CA PRO A 9 -25.89 35.31 12.80
C PRO A 9 -24.84 34.40 13.42
N THR A 10 -25.23 33.62 14.43
CA THR A 10 -24.39 32.56 14.98
C THR A 10 -24.14 31.55 13.86
N ASP A 11 -22.94 31.62 13.30
CA ASP A 11 -22.38 30.61 12.41
C ASP A 11 -22.53 29.25 13.08
N ARG A 12 -23.51 28.47 12.62
CA ARG A 12 -23.75 27.12 13.12
C ARG A 12 -22.67 26.24 12.50
N ARG A 13 -21.50 26.25 13.14
CA ARG A 13 -20.43 25.30 12.88
C ARG A 13 -21.04 23.90 12.85
N PRO A 14 -20.85 23.09 11.79
CA PRO A 14 -21.33 21.72 11.79
C PRO A 14 -20.72 21.02 13.01
N ALA A 15 -21.55 20.24 13.70
CA ALA A 15 -21.24 19.63 14.98
C ALA A 15 -19.97 18.76 14.92
N ASP A 16 -18.84 19.35 15.28
CA ASP A 16 -17.53 18.69 15.41
C ASP A 16 -17.30 18.10 16.82
N ASP A 17 -18.36 17.97 17.63
CA ASP A 17 -18.30 17.35 18.97
C ASP A 17 -19.04 16.01 19.01
N ALA A 18 -18.89 15.19 17.97
CA ALA A 18 -19.16 13.76 18.10
C ALA A 18 -18.00 13.14 18.89
N ALA A 19 -18.12 13.11 20.22
CA ALA A 19 -17.18 12.38 21.07
C ALA A 19 -16.93 10.98 20.47
N PRO A 20 -15.66 10.52 20.34
CA PRO A 20 -15.37 9.28 19.66
C PRO A 20 -16.11 8.16 20.38
N ALA A 21 -16.98 7.45 19.66
CA ALA A 21 -17.58 6.23 20.16
C ALA A 21 -16.43 5.33 20.63
N ARG A 22 -16.47 4.90 21.90
CA ARG A 22 -15.47 4.02 22.48
C ARG A 22 -15.96 2.59 22.32
N ALA A 23 -15.08 1.70 21.86
CA ALA A 23 -15.34 0.28 21.96
C ALA A 23 -15.31 -0.11 23.44
N ASP A 24 -15.89 -1.25 23.80
CA ASP A 24 -15.97 -1.73 25.19
C ASP A 24 -14.61 -1.83 25.91
N GLY A 25 -13.50 -1.81 25.15
CA GLY A 25 -12.12 -1.74 25.65
C GLY A 25 -11.50 -0.34 25.78
N GLY A 26 -12.28 0.75 25.68
CA GLY A 26 -11.80 2.13 25.83
C GLY A 26 -10.97 2.67 24.65
N LEU A 27 -10.69 1.83 23.65
CA LEU A 27 -10.05 2.23 22.40
C LEU A 27 -11.04 3.00 21.50
N PRO A 28 -10.58 4.03 20.76
CA PRO A 28 -11.41 4.71 19.78
C PRO A 28 -11.93 3.72 18.73
N VAL A 29 -13.24 3.77 18.44
CA VAL A 29 -13.83 2.97 17.36
C VAL A 29 -13.32 3.48 16.01
N ARG A 30 -12.92 2.56 15.12
CA ARG A 30 -12.61 2.91 13.72
C ARG A 30 -13.88 3.36 13.03
N VAL A 31 -13.95 4.64 12.66
CA VAL A 31 -15.04 5.20 11.85
C VAL A 31 -14.68 5.07 10.37
N ARG A 32 -15.63 4.62 9.54
CA ARG A 32 -15.44 4.60 8.08
C ARG A 32 -15.24 6.04 7.62
N GLN A 33 -14.20 6.29 6.82
CA GLN A 33 -13.90 7.62 6.29
C GLN A 33 -15.13 8.15 5.53
N ALA A 34 -15.60 9.35 5.85
CA ALA A 34 -16.81 9.92 5.26
C ALA A 34 -16.66 10.22 3.75
N ASN A 35 -15.44 10.50 3.30
CA ASN A 35 -15.11 10.85 1.92
C ASN A 35 -14.32 9.72 1.23
N LEU A 36 -14.92 8.54 1.14
CA LEU A 36 -14.39 7.48 0.27
C LEU A 36 -14.97 7.63 -1.13
N ALA A 37 -14.09 7.45 -2.13
CA ALA A 37 -14.51 7.26 -3.52
C ALA A 37 -15.57 6.13 -3.59
N PRO A 38 -16.63 6.25 -4.42
CA PRO A 38 -17.72 5.28 -4.46
C PRO A 38 -17.27 3.82 -4.62
N GLU A 39 -16.20 3.60 -5.38
CA GLU A 39 -15.61 2.30 -5.69
C GLU A 39 -14.98 1.64 -4.45
N LEU A 40 -14.51 2.44 -3.49
CA LEU A 40 -13.80 1.97 -2.29
C LEU A 40 -14.74 1.74 -1.09
N ARG A 41 -16.05 2.00 -1.25
CA ARG A 41 -17.04 1.77 -0.18
C ARG A 41 -17.37 0.30 -0.03
N HIS A 42 -17.28 -0.46 -1.12
CA HIS A 42 -17.45 -1.89 -1.11
C HIS A 42 -16.08 -2.50 -0.82
N ASP A 43 -16.02 -3.35 0.18
CA ASP A 43 -14.91 -4.28 0.32
C ASP A 43 -15.03 -5.21 -0.88
N PRO A 44 -14.10 -5.21 -1.86
CA PRO A 44 -14.09 -6.27 -2.85
C PRO A 44 -13.81 -7.52 -2.02
N SER A 45 -14.83 -8.33 -1.77
CA SER A 45 -14.73 -9.54 -0.97
C SER A 45 -13.38 -10.17 -1.25
N THR A 46 -12.52 -10.21 -0.22
CA THR A 46 -11.31 -11.03 -0.26
C THR A 46 -11.74 -12.33 -0.89
N PRO A 47 -11.14 -12.77 -2.02
CA PRO A 47 -11.53 -14.05 -2.59
C PRO A 47 -11.46 -15.04 -1.43
N ASP A 48 -12.61 -15.63 -1.11
CA ASP A 48 -12.67 -16.68 -0.12
C ASP A 48 -11.65 -17.71 -0.57
N ASP A 49 -10.49 -17.76 0.11
CA ASP A 49 -9.53 -18.85 -0.01
C ASP A 49 -10.09 -20.06 0.77
N ASP A 50 -11.40 -20.27 0.63
CA ASP A 50 -12.16 -21.34 1.24
C ASP A 50 -12.00 -22.56 0.33
N GLY A 51 -10.96 -23.35 0.59
CA GLY A 51 -11.07 -24.79 0.34
C GLY A 51 -9.83 -25.58 -0.03
N ASP A 52 -8.67 -24.96 -0.29
CA ASP A 52 -7.51 -25.71 -0.84
C ASP A 52 -6.27 -25.78 0.07
N ASP A 53 -6.30 -25.19 1.27
CA ASP A 53 -5.14 -25.17 2.16
C ASP A 53 -5.03 -26.38 3.11
N ASP A 54 -6.14 -27.07 3.41
CA ASP A 54 -6.13 -28.31 4.20
C ASP A 54 -6.02 -29.60 3.36
N ALA A 55 -6.13 -29.49 2.03
CA ALA A 55 -5.90 -30.61 1.13
C ALA A 55 -4.41 -30.73 0.80
N VAL A 56 -3.83 -31.91 1.06
CA VAL A 56 -2.47 -32.24 0.59
C VAL A 56 -2.42 -32.09 -0.93
N ARG A 57 -1.85 -30.98 -1.41
CA ARG A 57 -1.76 -30.68 -2.85
C ARG A 57 -1.10 -31.84 -3.60
N PRO A 58 -1.65 -32.28 -4.74
CA PRO A 58 -1.05 -33.33 -5.56
C PRO A 58 0.39 -32.94 -5.97
N PRO A 59 1.30 -33.92 -6.08
CA PRO A 59 2.73 -33.66 -6.29
C PRO A 59 3.00 -32.86 -7.57
N GLU A 60 2.22 -33.08 -8.64
CA GLU A 60 2.35 -32.33 -9.88
C GLU A 60 2.02 -30.84 -9.73
N GLN A 61 1.07 -30.50 -8.85
CA GLN A 61 0.73 -29.11 -8.55
C GLN A 61 1.85 -28.41 -7.78
N VAL A 62 2.43 -29.09 -6.78
CA VAL A 62 3.60 -28.56 -6.04
C VAL A 62 4.78 -28.35 -6.97
N ARG A 63 5.07 -29.30 -7.86
CA ARG A 63 6.15 -29.17 -8.87
C ARG A 63 5.91 -27.98 -9.79
N ARG A 64 4.68 -27.78 -10.27
CA ARG A 64 4.31 -26.63 -11.12
C ARG A 64 4.53 -25.31 -10.38
N MET A 65 4.07 -25.23 -9.13
CA MET A 65 4.23 -24.06 -8.28
C MET A 65 5.72 -23.73 -8.07
N MET A 66 6.53 -24.72 -7.67
CA MET A 66 7.96 -24.53 -7.46
C MET A 66 8.70 -24.17 -8.76
N SER A 67 8.32 -24.77 -9.89
CA SER A 67 8.90 -24.44 -11.19
C SER A 67 8.64 -22.99 -11.61
N SER A 68 7.46 -22.45 -11.28
CA SER A 68 7.13 -21.04 -11.51
C SER A 68 8.05 -20.11 -10.72
N TYR A 69 8.19 -20.35 -9.41
CA TYR A 69 9.08 -19.57 -8.55
C TYR A 69 10.55 -19.64 -9.00
N GLN A 70 11.02 -20.83 -9.38
CA GLN A 70 12.38 -21.02 -9.90
C GLN A 70 12.59 -20.25 -11.21
N SER A 71 11.66 -20.35 -12.16
CA SER A 71 11.71 -19.64 -13.44
C SER A 71 11.71 -18.13 -13.25
N GLY A 72 10.82 -17.61 -12.41
CA GLY A 72 10.74 -16.19 -12.06
C GLY A 72 12.03 -15.66 -11.45
N THR A 73 12.64 -16.41 -10.52
CA THR A 73 13.91 -16.03 -9.88
C THR A 73 15.07 -16.04 -10.88
N ARG A 74 15.14 -17.04 -11.77
CA ARG A 74 16.17 -17.09 -12.82
C ARG A 74 16.05 -15.88 -13.74
N ARG A 75 14.84 -15.58 -14.24
CA ARG A 75 14.57 -14.40 -15.07
C ARG A 75 14.97 -13.11 -14.33
N GLY A 76 14.51 -12.92 -13.11
CA GLY A 76 14.82 -11.73 -12.31
C GLY A 76 16.32 -11.52 -12.09
N ARG A 77 17.08 -12.60 -11.85
CA ARG A 77 18.55 -12.52 -11.75
C ARG A 77 19.20 -12.14 -13.07
N THR A 78 18.76 -12.70 -14.19
CA THR A 78 19.26 -12.31 -15.52
C THR A 78 18.94 -10.85 -15.84
N ASP A 79 17.75 -10.38 -15.50
CA ASP A 79 17.34 -9.00 -15.75
C ASP A 79 18.10 -8.03 -14.84
N ALA A 80 18.27 -8.35 -13.56
CA ALA A 80 19.09 -7.58 -12.64
C ALA A 80 20.57 -7.55 -13.07
N ALA A 81 21.13 -8.68 -13.54
CA ALA A 81 22.49 -8.73 -14.07
C ALA A 81 22.63 -7.87 -15.33
N ARG A 82 21.62 -7.83 -16.21
CA ARG A 82 21.62 -6.95 -17.38
C ARG A 82 21.59 -5.48 -16.98
N LEU A 83 20.75 -5.11 -16.00
CA LEU A 83 20.68 -3.74 -15.50
C LEU A 83 21.96 -3.31 -14.78
N LEU A 84 22.55 -4.19 -13.96
CA LEU A 84 23.80 -3.92 -13.25
C LEU A 84 25.01 -3.92 -14.20
N GLY A 85 25.07 -4.83 -15.16
CA GLY A 85 26.10 -4.86 -16.19
C GLY A 85 26.01 -3.65 -17.13
N GLY A 86 24.80 -3.23 -17.49
CA GLY A 86 24.56 -1.97 -18.20
C GLY A 86 24.93 -0.73 -17.38
N ALA A 87 24.75 -0.78 -16.06
CA ALA A 87 25.22 0.27 -15.15
C ALA A 87 26.75 0.29 -14.99
N HIS A 88 27.42 -0.86 -15.09
CA HIS A 88 28.89 -0.94 -15.06
C HIS A 88 29.51 -0.38 -16.36
N GLU A 89 28.88 -0.62 -17.51
CA GLU A 89 29.28 -0.04 -18.81
C GLU A 89 28.96 1.47 -18.90
N ALA A 90 27.85 1.93 -18.32
CA ALA A 90 27.51 3.36 -18.26
C ALA A 90 28.28 4.12 -17.16
N GLY A 91 29.00 3.39 -16.31
CA GLY A 91 29.64 3.89 -15.11
C GLY A 91 31.11 3.55 -15.02
N THR A 92 31.80 3.26 -16.13
CA THR A 92 33.27 3.39 -16.15
C THR A 92 33.58 4.82 -15.74
N PRO A 93 34.11 5.06 -14.52
CA PRO A 93 34.75 6.33 -14.27
C PRO A 93 35.92 6.33 -15.23
N ASP A 94 35.99 7.32 -16.11
CA ASP A 94 37.24 7.80 -16.66
C ASP A 94 38.16 8.06 -15.46
N THR A 95 38.84 7.01 -15.02
CA THR A 95 39.91 7.10 -14.04
C THR A 95 41.07 7.58 -14.86
N GLY A 96 41.03 8.88 -15.16
CA GLY A 96 41.95 9.57 -16.03
C GLY A 96 43.38 9.26 -15.62
N ASP A 97 44.19 9.06 -16.64
CA ASP A 97 45.64 8.95 -16.57
C ASP A 97 46.24 9.94 -15.56
N GLY A 98 46.76 9.38 -14.47
CA GLY A 98 47.65 10.06 -13.52
C GLY A 98 49.08 9.57 -13.72
N GLN A 99 49.68 9.88 -14.86
CA GLN A 99 51.13 9.84 -15.04
C GLN A 99 51.79 10.70 -13.95
N ALA A 100 52.64 10.09 -13.12
CA ALA A 100 53.66 10.80 -12.35
C ALA A 100 54.87 9.87 -12.17
N THR A 101 55.83 10.05 -13.09
CA THR A 101 57.29 10.07 -12.92
C THR A 101 57.93 9.22 -11.82
#